data_AF-A0AAD1S745-F1
#
_entry.id   AF-A0AAD1S745-F1
#
_cell.length_a   1.000
_cell.length_b   1.000
_cell.length_c   1.000
_cell.angle_alpha   90.00
_cell.angle_beta   90.00
_cell.angle_gamma   90.00
#
_symmetry.space_group_name_H-M   'P 1'
#
loop_
_entity.id
_entity.type
_entity.pdbx_description
1 polymer ?
#
loop_
_entity_poly.entity_id
_entity_poly.type
_entity_poly.pdbx_seq_one_letter_code
_entity_poly.pdbx_strand_id
1 'polypeptide(L)'
;MSTRRQLAELLECKHTRTIQRSRAFFYRHAIKGDKLLARILRGTQNRAQVHTIRTAQGKITQFPKEITDEFEKFYTKLYNTHKGNDGQSPTTRQAAIIEYLTNLQQNTLTPVEAEE
;
A
#
# COMPACT_ATOMS: atom_id res chain seq x y z
N MET A 1 40.44 5.90 -49.92
CA MET A 1 39.27 6.42 -49.20
C MET A 1 39.66 7.73 -48.50
N SER A 2 38.88 8.80 -48.65
CA SER A 2 39.21 10.12 -48.04
C SER A 2 39.08 10.06 -46.51
N THR A 3 40.07 10.58 -45.80
CA THR A 3 40.14 10.61 -44.33
C THR A 3 38.96 11.34 -43.68
N ARG A 4 38.43 12.37 -44.37
CA ARG A 4 37.21 13.08 -43.94
C ARG A 4 35.98 12.17 -43.92
N ARG A 5 35.88 11.23 -44.87
CA ARG A 5 34.75 10.31 -44.98
C ARG A 5 34.77 9.26 -43.85
N GLN A 6 35.96 8.77 -43.53
CA GLN A 6 36.17 7.84 -42.40
C GLN A 6 35.85 8.49 -41.05
N LEU A 7 36.22 9.76 -40.87
CA LEU A 7 35.88 10.51 -39.67
C LEU A 7 34.37 10.68 -39.53
N ALA A 8 33.68 11.08 -40.60
CA ALA A 8 32.22 11.23 -40.60
C ALA A 8 31.50 9.93 -40.22
N GLU A 9 31.93 8.81 -40.81
CA GLU A 9 31.39 7.48 -40.53
C GLU A 9 31.61 7.06 -39.07
N LEU A 10 32.80 7.33 -38.50
CA LEU A 10 33.09 7.04 -37.10
C LEU A 10 32.21 7.87 -36.15
N LEU A 11 32.02 9.16 -36.44
CA LEU A 11 31.16 10.02 -35.64
C LEU A 11 29.70 9.57 -35.68
N GLU A 12 29.20 9.16 -36.85
CA GLU A 12 27.86 8.61 -37.02
C GLU A 12 27.68 7.29 -36.26
N CYS A 13 28.68 6.41 -36.33
CA CYS A 13 28.71 5.15 -35.58
C CYS A 13 28.72 5.39 -34.05
N LYS A 14 29.48 6.40 -33.58
CA LYS A 14 29.50 6.80 -32.16
C LYS A 14 28.17 7.42 -31.72
N HIS A 15 27.55 8.22 -32.59
CA HIS A 15 26.28 8.88 -32.32
C HIS A 15 25.15 7.86 -32.21
N THR A 16 25.03 6.96 -33.19
CA THR A 16 24.05 5.87 -33.19
C THR A 16 24.20 4.96 -31.97
N ARG A 17 25.43 4.60 -31.59
CA ARG A 17 25.69 3.80 -30.38
C ARG A 17 25.26 4.51 -29.10
N THR A 18 25.49 5.82 -29.01
CA THR A 18 25.07 6.63 -27.85
C THR A 18 23.54 6.69 -27.75
N ILE A 19 22.85 6.91 -28.87
CA ILE A 19 21.37 6.92 -28.93
C ILE A 19 20.79 5.57 -28.55
N GLN A 20 21.35 4.47 -29.04
CA GLN A 20 20.85 3.14 -28.68
C GLN A 20 21.04 2.86 -27.19
N ARG A 21 22.16 3.28 -26.60
CA ARG A 21 22.43 3.13 -25.17
C ARG A 21 21.46 3.94 -24.31
N SER A 22 21.17 5.19 -24.70
CA SER A 22 20.20 6.02 -23.97
C SER A 22 18.77 5.48 -24.10
N ARG A 23 18.36 5.00 -25.28
CA ARG A 23 17.06 4.32 -25.47
C ARG A 23 16.95 3.07 -24.61
N ALA A 24 17.96 2.21 -24.60
CA ALA A 24 17.96 0.99 -23.77
C ALA A 24 17.85 1.33 -22.27
N PHE A 25 18.56 2.36 -21.81
CA PHE A 25 18.46 2.85 -20.44
C PHE A 25 17.05 3.39 -20.13
N PHE A 26 16.47 4.19 -21.02
CA PHE A 26 15.12 4.72 -20.89
C PHE A 26 14.06 3.60 -20.81
N TYR A 27 14.06 2.64 -21.73
CA TYR A 27 13.10 1.52 -21.68
C TYR A 27 13.27 0.64 -20.44
N ARG A 28 14.50 0.51 -19.93
CA ARG A 28 14.75 -0.27 -18.72
C ARG A 28 14.26 0.44 -17.46
N HIS A 29 14.32 1.76 -17.40
CA HIS A 29 14.14 2.52 -16.16
C HIS A 29 12.96 3.50 -16.16
N ALA A 30 12.68 4.22 -17.26
CA ALA A 30 11.65 5.25 -17.31
C ALA A 30 10.21 4.71 -17.28
N ILE A 31 9.94 3.60 -17.99
CA ILE A 31 8.60 2.96 -18.02
C ILE A 31 8.32 2.19 -16.71
N LYS A 32 9.28 2.14 -15.78
CA LYS A 32 9.16 1.37 -14.54
C LYS A 32 8.94 2.25 -13.30
N GLY A 33 8.64 3.54 -13.46
CA GLY A 33 8.28 4.42 -12.35
C GLY A 33 7.14 3.83 -11.50
N ASP A 34 6.04 3.45 -12.14
CA ASP A 34 4.88 2.86 -11.47
C ASP A 34 5.22 1.51 -10.81
N LYS A 35 6.04 0.68 -11.48
CA LYS A 35 6.50 -0.60 -10.94
C LYS A 35 7.42 -0.41 -9.73
N LEU A 36 8.26 0.62 -9.74
CA LEU A 36 9.14 0.98 -8.64
C LEU A 36 8.32 1.48 -7.47
N LEU A 37 7.36 2.38 -7.71
CA LEU A 37 6.43 2.88 -6.70
C LEU A 37 5.63 1.73 -6.09
N ALA A 38 5.03 0.86 -6.89
CA ALA A 38 4.29 -0.30 -6.41
C ALA A 38 5.16 -1.25 -5.57
N ARG A 39 6.44 -1.43 -5.95
CA ARG A 39 7.38 -2.24 -5.17
C ARG A 39 7.70 -1.60 -3.83
N ILE A 40 7.92 -0.28 -3.81
CA ILE A 40 8.16 0.48 -2.56
C ILE A 40 6.93 0.38 -1.66
N LEU A 41 5.74 0.63 -2.20
CA LEU A 41 4.46 0.54 -1.47
C LEU A 41 4.20 -0.85 -0.90
N ARG A 42 4.50 -1.92 -1.66
CA ARG A 42 4.45 -3.30 -1.13
C ARG A 42 5.43 -3.51 0.02
N GLY A 43 6.65 -2.99 -0.11
CA GLY A 43 7.66 -3.08 0.94
C GLY A 43 7.21 -2.37 2.23
N THR A 44 6.66 -1.16 2.10
CA THR A 44 6.15 -0.40 3.24
C THR A 44 4.93 -1.06 3.87
N GLN A 45 3.98 -1.55 3.06
CA GLN A 45 2.79 -2.25 3.55
C GLN A 45 3.16 -3.53 4.30
N ASN A 46 4.06 -4.35 3.73
CA ASN A 46 4.53 -5.56 4.39
C ASN A 46 5.25 -5.26 5.71
N ARG A 47 5.99 -4.14 5.80
CA ARG A 47 6.65 -3.74 7.06
C ARG A 47 5.65 -3.25 8.12
N ALA A 48 4.57 -2.60 7.70
CA ALA A 48 3.53 -2.10 8.59
C ALA A 48 2.57 -3.20 9.11
N GLN A 49 2.48 -4.33 8.41
CA GLN A 49 1.65 -5.46 8.83
C GLN A 49 2.17 -6.11 10.13
N VAL A 50 1.24 -6.45 11.01
CA VAL A 50 1.51 -7.21 12.23
C VAL A 50 1.67 -8.69 11.87
N HIS A 51 2.90 -9.18 11.85
CA HIS A 51 3.21 -10.58 11.52
C HIS A 51 3.12 -11.52 12.71
N THR A 52 3.33 -10.99 13.91
CA THR A 52 3.35 -11.77 15.15
C THR A 52 2.73 -10.99 16.29
N ILE A 53 1.98 -11.68 17.14
CA ILE A 53 1.47 -11.11 18.40
C ILE A 53 1.74 -12.07 19.55
N ARG A 54 1.72 -11.53 20.77
CA ARG A 54 1.68 -12.33 22.00
C ARG A 54 0.24 -12.39 22.48
N THR A 55 -0.30 -13.59 22.55
CA THR A 55 -1.65 -13.85 23.08
C THR A 55 -1.73 -13.55 24.57
N ALA A 56 -2.95 -13.41 25.11
CA ALA A 56 -3.19 -13.21 26.54
C ALA A 56 -2.62 -14.34 27.42
N GLN A 57 -2.46 -15.54 26.86
CA GLN A 57 -1.86 -16.71 27.52
C GLN A 57 -0.33 -16.70 27.47
N GLY A 58 0.27 -15.68 26.85
CA GLY A 58 1.72 -15.50 26.72
C GLY A 58 2.36 -16.24 25.55
N LYS A 59 1.61 -17.01 24.76
CA LYS A 59 2.06 -17.71 23.55
C LYS A 59 2.23 -16.73 22.38
N ILE A 60 3.33 -16.86 21.64
CA ILE A 60 3.56 -16.07 20.41
C ILE A 60 2.89 -16.80 19.25
N THR A 61 2.01 -16.10 18.53
CA THR A 61 1.32 -16.63 17.35
C THR A 61 1.73 -15.84 16.11
N GLN A 62 1.86 -16.55 14.99
CA GLN A 62 2.20 -15.98 13.67
C GLN A 62 1.09 -16.26 12.64
N PHE A 63 0.03 -16.97 13.06
CA PHE A 63 -1.08 -17.33 12.20
C PHE A 63 -2.04 -16.14 12.06
N PRO A 64 -2.31 -15.64 10.83
CA PRO A 64 -3.11 -14.44 10.63
C PRO A 64 -4.53 -14.53 11.22
N LYS A 65 -5.15 -15.72 11.17
CA LYS A 65 -6.48 -15.96 11.75
C LYS A 65 -6.47 -15.78 13.26
N GLU A 66 -5.52 -16.44 13.94
CA GLU A 66 -5.36 -16.33 15.41
C GLU A 66 -5.05 -14.89 15.84
N ILE A 67 -4.25 -14.17 15.04
CA ILE A 67 -3.95 -12.75 15.28
C ILE A 67 -5.23 -11.92 15.23
N THR A 68 -6.06 -12.13 14.20
CA THR A 68 -7.33 -11.41 14.02
C THR A 68 -8.32 -11.71 15.14
N ASP A 69 -8.48 -12.99 15.49
CA ASP A 69 -9.38 -13.43 16.56
C ASP A 69 -8.98 -12.83 17.92
N GLU A 70 -7.69 -12.73 18.20
CA GLU A 70 -7.19 -12.15 19.46
C GLU A 70 -7.43 -10.63 19.50
N PHE A 71 -7.25 -9.93 18.38
CA PHE A 71 -7.61 -8.51 18.28
C PHE A 71 -9.12 -8.30 18.46
N GLU A 72 -9.95 -9.13 17.83
CA GLU A 72 -11.40 -9.07 17.99
C GLU A 72 -11.80 -9.27 19.45
N LYS A 73 -11.27 -10.29 20.12
CA LYS A 73 -11.51 -10.54 21.56
C LYS A 73 -11.05 -9.37 22.43
N PHE A 74 -9.90 -8.78 22.13
CA PHE A 74 -9.38 -7.64 22.87
C PHE A 74 -10.30 -6.42 22.76
N TYR A 75 -10.68 -6.04 21.53
CA TYR A 75 -11.52 -4.87 21.31
C TYR A 75 -12.97 -5.09 21.75
N THR A 76 -13.53 -6.28 21.55
CA THR A 76 -14.85 -6.62 22.10
C THR A 76 -14.84 -6.49 23.61
N LYS A 77 -13.81 -6.99 24.31
CA LYS A 77 -13.69 -6.78 25.76
C LYS A 77 -13.56 -5.29 26.10
N LEU A 78 -12.70 -4.54 25.41
CA LEU A 78 -12.44 -3.12 25.68
C LEU A 78 -13.72 -2.26 25.54
N TYR A 79 -14.52 -2.53 24.52
CA TYR A 79 -15.71 -1.73 24.24
C TYR A 79 -16.98 -2.28 24.90
N ASN A 80 -17.04 -3.55 25.28
CA ASN A 80 -18.16 -4.12 26.03
C ASN A 80 -18.09 -3.89 27.55
N THR A 81 -16.91 -3.67 28.13
CA THR A 81 -16.76 -3.42 29.58
C THR A 81 -17.27 -2.05 30.02
N HIS A 82 -17.54 -1.12 29.10
CA HIS A 82 -18.05 0.21 29.42
C HIS A 82 -19.57 0.27 29.67
N LYS A 83 -20.26 -0.88 29.79
CA LYS A 83 -21.70 -0.96 30.10
C LYS A 83 -22.06 -0.63 31.57
N GLY A 84 -21.10 -0.19 32.38
CA GLY A 84 -21.26 -0.17 33.86
C GLY A 84 -21.49 1.19 34.54
N ASN A 85 -21.08 2.32 33.96
CA ASN A 85 -20.99 3.57 34.75
C ASN A 85 -21.80 4.76 34.20
N ASP A 86 -22.30 4.69 32.98
CA ASP A 86 -23.10 5.75 32.38
C ASP A 86 -24.38 5.10 31.90
N GLY A 87 -25.55 5.46 32.45
CA GLY A 87 -26.84 4.79 32.26
C GLY A 87 -27.45 4.84 30.84
N GLN A 88 -26.63 4.70 29.79
CA GLN A 88 -27.07 4.59 28.41
C GLN A 88 -27.11 3.12 27.98
N SER A 89 -28.27 2.68 27.50
CA SER A 89 -28.53 1.32 27.06
C SER A 89 -27.53 0.86 25.98
N PRO A 90 -27.14 -0.43 25.98
CA PRO A 90 -26.11 -0.99 25.09
C PRO A 90 -26.43 -0.84 23.58
N THR A 91 -27.68 -0.58 23.24
CA THR A 91 -28.18 -0.40 21.86
C THR A 91 -27.75 0.92 21.23
N THR A 92 -27.64 2.01 22.00
CA THR A 92 -27.42 3.36 21.44
C THR A 92 -25.99 3.55 20.93
N ARG A 93 -24.99 3.04 21.66
CA ARG A 93 -23.58 3.14 21.24
C ARG A 93 -23.25 2.18 20.10
N GLN A 94 -23.83 0.98 20.10
CA GLN A 94 -23.69 0.03 18.99
C GLN A 94 -24.30 0.61 17.71
N ALA A 95 -25.46 1.26 17.80
CA ALA A 95 -26.06 1.98 16.68
C ALA A 95 -25.16 3.10 16.15
N ALA A 96 -24.55 3.91 17.02
CA ALA A 96 -23.62 4.97 16.61
C ALA A 96 -22.33 4.45 15.95
N ILE A 97 -21.81 3.30 16.41
CA ILE A 97 -20.66 2.65 15.77
C ILE A 97 -21.04 2.10 14.39
N ILE A 98 -22.21 1.47 14.26
CA ILE A 98 -22.73 0.97 12.98
C ILE A 98 -22.91 2.15 12.02
N GLU A 99 -23.52 3.25 12.46
CA GLU A 99 -23.70 4.47 11.68
C GLU A 99 -22.36 5.06 11.21
N TYR A 100 -21.38 5.17 12.11
CA TYR A 100 -20.04 5.63 11.78
C TYR A 100 -19.34 4.72 10.76
N LEU A 101 -19.45 3.40 10.91
CA LEU A 101 -18.89 2.43 9.96
C LEU A 101 -19.59 2.49 8.60
N THR A 102 -20.91 2.72 8.56
CA THR A 102 -21.64 2.90 7.30
C THR A 102 -21.23 4.18 6.58
N ASN A 103 -20.99 5.28 7.32
CA ASN A 103 -20.53 6.54 6.76
C ASN A 103 -19.10 6.42 6.19
N LEU A 104 -18.23 5.63 6.82
CA LEU A 104 -16.90 5.32 6.29
C LEU A 104 -16.95 4.49 5.00
N GLN A 105 -17.89 3.55 4.87
CA GLN A 105 -18.06 2.78 3.63
C GLN A 105 -18.56 3.64 2.47
N GLN A 106 -19.47 4.59 2.75
CA GLN A 106 -19.99 5.51 1.72
C GLN A 106 -18.89 6.43 1.16
N ASN A 107 -17.93 6.85 1.99
CA ASN A 107 -16.80 7.68 1.56
C ASN A 107 -15.78 6.95 0.65
N THR A 108 -15.94 5.64 0.43
CA THR A 108 -15.10 4.85 -0.50
C THR A 108 -15.76 4.61 -1.86
N LEU A 109 -16.99 5.09 -2.08
CA LEU A 109 -17.77 4.82 -3.29
C LEU A 109 -18.11 6.04 -4.14
N THR A 110 -17.57 7.23 -3.87
CA THR A 110 -17.59 8.30 -4.87
C THR A 110 -16.41 8.09 -5.83
N PRO A 111 -16.63 7.63 -7.09
CA PRO A 111 -15.68 8.00 -8.12
C PRO A 111 -15.68 9.53 -8.12
N VAL A 112 -14.50 10.12 -7.96
CA VAL A 112 -14.28 11.54 -8.19
C VAL A 112 -14.98 11.88 -9.50
N GLU A 113 -16.04 12.67 -9.41
CA GLU A 113 -16.75 13.21 -10.56
C GLU A 113 -15.69 13.88 -11.43
N ALA A 114 -15.50 13.30 -12.61
CA ALA A 114 -14.68 13.85 -13.66
C ALA A 114 -15.49 14.94 -14.35
N GLU A 115 -15.47 16.16 -13.80
CA GLU A 115 -15.86 17.42 -14.45
C GLU A 115 -14.94 18.49 -13.81
N GLU A 116 -14.10 19.29 -14.50
CA GLU A 116 -14.00 19.77 -15.88
C GLU A 116 -12.53 19.75 -16.38
#